data_AF-A0A7S3TL82-F1
#
_entry.id   AF-A0A7S3TL82-F1
#
_cell.length_a   1.000
_cell.length_b   1.000
_cell.length_c   1.000
_cell.angle_alpha   90.00
_cell.angle_beta   90.00
_cell.angle_gamma   90.00
#
_symmetry.space_group_name_H-M   'P 1'
#
loop_
_entity.id
_entity.type
_entity.pdbx_description
1 polymer ?
#
loop_
_entity_poly.entity_id
_entity_poly.type
_entity_poly.pdbx_seq_one_letter_code
_entity_poly.pdbx_strand_id
1 'polypeptide(L)'
;SGDTLIALDNLLMSLFTDSKVGAALKEAGLTESIARKAVDSMRQGKKVESKTAESTFEALEKYGIDLVERAASGKLDPVIGRDDEIRRVIQILSRRTKNNPVLVGEPGVGKTA
;
A
#
# COMPACT_ATOMS: atom_id res chain seq x y z
N SER A 1 -4.29 16.98 12.80
CA SER A 1 -5.01 15.71 12.55
C SER A 1 -6.43 16.09 12.16
N GLY A 2 -6.94 15.52 11.08
CA GLY A 2 -8.33 15.67 10.61
C GLY A 2 -9.08 14.35 10.69
N ASP A 3 -8.64 13.47 11.60
CA ASP A 3 -9.26 12.16 11.85
C ASP A 3 -10.53 12.34 12.67
N THR A 4 -11.51 11.46 12.44
CA THR A 4 -12.77 11.45 13.19
C THR A 4 -12.69 10.56 14.43
N LEU A 5 -11.72 9.63 14.45
CA LEU A 5 -11.49 8.68 15.54
C LEU A 5 -10.02 8.68 15.96
N ILE A 6 -9.75 8.21 17.19
CA ILE A 6 -8.39 8.03 17.71
C ILE A 6 -7.88 6.65 17.25
N ALA A 7 -6.77 6.63 16.54
CA ALA A 7 -6.06 5.41 16.15
C ALA A 7 -4.80 5.16 17.00
N LEU A 8 -4.21 3.96 16.85
CA LEU A 8 -3.05 3.52 17.63
C LEU A 8 -1.82 4.42 17.45
N ASP A 9 -1.62 4.94 16.25
CA ASP A 9 -0.55 5.87 15.94
C ASP A 9 -0.77 7.26 16.56
N ASN A 10 -2.01 7.73 16.75
CA ASN A 10 -2.28 8.91 17.58
C ASN A 10 -1.82 8.67 19.03
N LEU A 11 -2.09 7.47 19.57
CA LEU A 11 -1.61 7.08 20.89
C LEU A 11 -0.07 7.00 20.93
N LEU A 12 0.55 6.38 19.93
CA LEU A 12 2.01 6.34 19.82
C LEU A 12 2.64 7.75 19.82
N MET A 13 2.05 8.69 19.08
CA MET A 13 2.54 10.07 19.06
C MET A 13 2.39 10.77 20.41
N SER A 14 1.31 10.48 21.15
CA SER A 14 1.12 11.09 22.49
C SER A 14 2.11 10.55 23.52
N LEU A 15 2.61 9.31 23.38
CA LEU A 15 3.64 8.76 24.27
C LEU A 15 4.95 9.55 24.27
N PHE A 16 5.28 10.25 23.18
CA PHE A 16 6.46 11.13 23.15
C PHE A 16 6.32 12.40 24.00
N THR A 17 5.09 12.75 24.39
CA THR A 17 4.82 13.89 25.27
C THR A 17 5.01 13.55 26.76
N ASP A 18 4.97 12.26 27.10
CA ASP A 18 5.28 11.80 28.46
C ASP A 18 6.79 11.79 28.69
N SER A 19 7.22 12.31 29.83
CA SER A 19 8.65 12.48 30.14
C SER A 19 9.38 11.17 30.41
N LYS A 20 8.71 10.17 30.97
CA LYS A 20 9.31 8.87 31.27
C LYS A 20 9.31 7.97 30.04
N VAL A 21 8.14 7.84 29.41
CA VAL A 21 7.98 6.99 28.22
C VAL A 21 8.75 7.58 27.04
N GLY A 22 8.67 8.89 26.81
CA GLY A 22 9.41 9.56 25.75
C GLY A 22 10.92 9.45 25.91
N ALA A 23 11.45 9.46 27.15
CA ALA A 23 12.87 9.22 27.41
C ALA A 23 13.26 7.77 27.07
N ALA A 24 12.50 6.79 27.53
CA ALA A 24 12.75 5.37 27.24
C ALA A 24 12.69 5.06 25.73
N LEU A 25 11.76 5.66 24.99
CA LEU A 25 11.68 5.51 23.53
C LEU A 25 12.91 6.08 22.83
N LYS A 26 13.39 7.26 23.27
CA LYS A 26 14.62 7.87 22.74
C LYS A 26 15.86 7.03 23.04
N GLU A 27 15.97 6.48 24.25
CA GLU A 27 17.05 5.55 24.63
C GLU A 27 17.03 4.29 23.77
N ALA A 28 15.85 3.80 23.38
CA ALA A 28 15.68 2.70 22.44
C ALA A 28 15.94 3.11 20.96
N GLY A 29 16.34 4.35 20.69
CA GLY A 29 16.63 4.85 19.35
C GLY A 29 15.41 5.32 18.55
N LEU A 30 14.21 5.29 19.14
CA LEU A 30 12.99 5.79 18.50
C LEU A 30 12.78 7.27 18.86
N THR A 31 12.92 8.14 17.86
CA THR A 31 12.60 9.57 18.00
C THR A 31 11.23 9.89 17.43
N GLU A 32 10.58 10.97 17.92
CA GLU A 32 9.29 11.42 17.38
C GLU A 32 9.36 11.66 15.87
N SER A 33 10.49 12.16 15.36
CA SER A 33 10.70 12.38 13.92
C SER A 33 10.67 11.09 13.11
N ILE A 34 11.34 10.03 13.60
CA ILE A 34 11.36 8.72 12.95
C ILE A 34 9.96 8.09 13.00
N ALA A 35 9.33 8.11 14.17
CA ALA A 35 7.99 7.56 14.36
C ALA A 35 6.97 8.27 13.47
N ARG A 36 7.03 9.61 13.40
CA ARG A 36 6.13 10.42 12.57
C ARG A 36 6.31 10.11 11.08
N LYS A 37 7.55 9.99 10.59
CA LYS A 37 7.82 9.58 9.20
C LYS A 37 7.25 8.20 8.89
N ALA A 38 7.40 7.24 9.80
CA ALA A 38 6.85 5.89 9.62
C ALA A 38 5.31 5.92 9.57
N VAL A 39 4.67 6.67 10.47
CA VAL A 39 3.20 6.83 10.49
C VAL A 39 2.70 7.53 9.23
N ASP A 40 3.36 8.59 8.78
CA ASP A 40 2.98 9.29 7.54
C ASP A 40 3.11 8.36 6.32
N SER A 41 4.18 7.55 6.27
CA SER A 41 4.38 6.56 5.20
C SER A 41 3.34 5.45 5.23
N MET A 42 2.94 4.99 6.42
CA MET A 42 1.91 3.96 6.58
C MET A 42 0.52 4.51 6.20
N ARG A 43 0.21 5.73 6.63
CA ARG A 43 -1.09 6.36 6.36
C ARG A 43 -1.26 6.77 4.90
N GLN A 44 -0.19 7.18 4.22
CA GLN A 44 -0.23 7.71 2.85
C GLN A 44 -1.32 8.77 2.64
N GLY A 45 -1.56 9.60 3.66
CA GLY A 45 -2.61 10.64 3.65
C GLY A 45 -4.05 10.15 3.87
N LYS A 46 -4.28 8.85 4.08
CA LYS A 46 -5.60 8.33 4.48
C LYS A 46 -5.93 8.75 5.91
N LYS A 47 -7.21 9.04 6.15
CA LYS A 47 -7.75 9.45 7.45
C LYS A 47 -8.41 8.29 8.17
N VAL A 48 -8.44 8.37 9.50
CA VAL A 48 -9.13 7.39 10.34
C VAL A 48 -10.56 7.85 10.59
N GLU A 49 -11.48 7.37 9.77
CA GLU A 49 -12.91 7.76 9.80
C GLU A 49 -13.82 6.63 10.29
N SER A 50 -13.31 5.41 10.43
CA SER A 50 -14.07 4.24 10.91
C SER A 50 -13.22 3.32 11.78
N LYS A 51 -13.88 2.49 12.60
CA LYS A 51 -13.20 1.52 13.48
C LYS A 51 -12.42 0.44 12.71
N THR A 52 -12.72 0.24 11.42
CA THR A 52 -12.05 -0.71 10.54
C THR A 52 -11.03 -0.04 9.62
N ALA A 53 -10.76 1.25 9.78
CA ALA A 53 -9.78 1.95 8.96
C ALA A 53 -8.40 1.32 9.12
N GLU A 54 -8.00 0.97 10.36
CA GLU A 54 -6.76 0.25 10.68
C GLU A 54 -6.61 -1.05 9.87
N SER A 55 -7.64 -1.91 9.86
CA SER A 55 -7.62 -3.16 9.08
C SER A 55 -7.70 -2.96 7.56
N THR A 56 -8.11 -1.76 7.11
CA THR A 56 -8.15 -1.41 5.69
C THR A 56 -6.77 -1.00 5.17
N PHE A 57 -5.86 -0.53 6.03
CA PHE A 57 -4.48 -0.23 5.62
C PHE A 57 -3.74 -1.47 5.14
N GLU A 58 -3.97 -2.62 5.80
CA GLU A 58 -3.34 -3.92 5.48
C GLU A 58 -4.16 -4.78 4.50
N ALA A 59 -5.34 -4.32 4.06
CA ALA A 59 -6.24 -5.14 3.24
C ALA A 59 -5.62 -5.58 1.91
N LEU A 60 -4.77 -4.76 1.31
CA LEU A 60 -4.07 -5.10 0.06
C LEU A 60 -3.03 -6.20 0.28
N GLU A 61 -2.32 -6.22 1.40
CA GLU A 61 -1.37 -7.29 1.72
C GLU A 61 -2.09 -8.59 2.06
N LYS A 62 -3.23 -8.49 2.77
CA LYS A 62 -3.99 -9.65 3.21
C LYS A 62 -4.75 -10.35 2.09
N TYR A 63 -5.32 -9.58 1.16
CA TYR A 63 -6.24 -10.11 0.13
C TYR A 63 -5.73 -9.91 -1.29
N GLY A 64 -4.72 -9.08 -1.49
CA GLY A 64 -4.08 -8.84 -2.78
C GLY A 64 -2.79 -9.65 -2.94
N ILE A 65 -2.26 -9.62 -4.17
CA ILE A 65 -0.93 -10.13 -4.49
C ILE A 65 -0.21 -9.00 -5.22
N ASP A 66 0.93 -8.56 -4.68
CA ASP A 66 1.76 -7.56 -5.36
C ASP A 66 2.52 -8.22 -6.53
N LEU A 67 2.04 -7.97 -7.75
CA LEU A 67 2.67 -8.47 -8.97
C LEU A 67 3.93 -7.68 -9.35
N VAL A 68 4.05 -6.42 -8.94
CA VAL A 68 5.23 -5.58 -9.22
C VAL A 68 6.42 -6.09 -8.41
N GLU A 69 6.21 -6.35 -7.12
CA GLU A 69 7.24 -6.93 -6.25
C GLU A 69 7.65 -8.33 -6.72
N ARG A 70 6.69 -9.15 -7.17
CA ARG A 70 7.01 -10.47 -7.75
C ARG A 70 7.81 -10.38 -9.03
N ALA A 71 7.55 -9.39 -9.89
CA ALA A 71 8.35 -9.13 -11.08
C ALA A 71 9.77 -8.69 -10.70
N ALA A 72 9.90 -7.72 -9.78
CA ALA A 72 11.19 -7.21 -9.32
C ALA A 72 12.07 -8.28 -8.67
N SER A 73 11.45 -9.21 -7.93
CA SER A 73 12.13 -10.35 -7.31
C SER A 73 12.35 -11.55 -8.25
N GLY A 74 12.01 -11.43 -9.54
CA GLY A 74 12.22 -12.49 -10.55
C GLY A 74 11.33 -13.73 -10.36
N LYS A 75 10.22 -13.61 -9.62
CA LYS A 75 9.27 -14.70 -9.32
C LYS A 75 8.13 -14.82 -10.34
N LEU A 76 8.18 -14.04 -11.42
CA LEU A 76 7.28 -14.16 -12.57
C LEU A 76 8.08 -14.70 -13.75
N ASP A 77 7.52 -15.67 -14.44
CA ASP A 77 8.10 -16.20 -15.67
C ASP A 77 8.07 -15.13 -16.77
N PRO A 78 9.06 -15.10 -17.68
CA PRO A 78 9.06 -14.17 -18.79
C PRO A 78 7.88 -14.46 -19.73
N VAL A 79 7.18 -13.40 -20.13
CA VAL A 79 6.03 -13.48 -21.03
C VAL A 79 6.52 -13.50 -22.48
N ILE A 80 6.14 -14.53 -23.25
CA ILE A 80 6.58 -14.70 -24.64
C ILE A 80 5.38 -14.55 -25.58
N GLY A 81 5.52 -13.73 -26.61
CA GLY A 81 4.54 -13.60 -27.70
C GLY A 81 3.25 -12.85 -27.34
N ARG A 82 3.28 -12.01 -26.30
CA ARG A 82 2.16 -11.18 -25.82
C ARG A 82 2.41 -9.67 -25.92
N ASP A 83 3.41 -9.27 -26.71
CA ASP A 83 3.85 -7.87 -26.79
C ASP A 83 2.74 -6.91 -27.23
N ASP A 84 1.89 -7.33 -28.17
CA ASP A 84 0.81 -6.51 -28.69
C ASP A 84 -0.33 -6.34 -27.68
N GLU A 85 -0.71 -7.41 -26.98
CA GLU A 85 -1.70 -7.34 -25.91
C GLU A 85 -1.20 -6.48 -24.73
N ILE A 86 0.03 -6.68 -24.29
CA ILE A 86 0.65 -5.89 -23.21
C ILE A 86 0.70 -4.41 -23.62
N ARG A 87 1.17 -4.10 -24.83
CA ARG A 87 1.22 -2.73 -25.34
C ARG A 87 -0.17 -2.10 -25.38
N ARG A 88 -1.19 -2.86 -25.77
CA ARG A 88 -2.58 -2.38 -25.80
C ARG A 88 -3.14 -2.11 -24.41
N VAL A 89 -2.84 -2.97 -23.42
CA VAL A 89 -3.22 -2.77 -22.02
C VAL A 89 -2.60 -1.48 -21.47
N ILE A 90 -1.29 -1.29 -21.66
CA ILE A 90 -0.57 -0.07 -21.24
C ILE A 90 -1.18 1.18 -21.89
N GLN A 91 -1.49 1.11 -23.19
CA GLN A 91 -2.13 2.22 -23.90
C GLN A 91 -3.51 2.56 -23.30
N ILE A 92 -4.32 1.56 -22.94
CA ILE A 92 -5.63 1.77 -22.32
C ILE A 92 -5.49 2.41 -20.94
N LEU A 93 -4.61 1.89 -20.07
CA LEU A 93 -4.35 2.44 -18.74
C LEU A 93 -3.92 3.92 -18.80
N SER A 94 -3.23 4.32 -19.87
CA SER A 94 -2.74 5.68 -20.07
C SER A 94 -3.82 6.68 -20.56
N ARG A 95 -5.07 6.23 -20.79
CA ARG A 95 -6.15 7.11 -21.29
C ARG A 95 -6.74 7.97 -20.17
N ARG A 96 -7.27 9.14 -20.52
CA ARG A 96 -8.04 9.98 -19.58
C ARG A 96 -9.43 9.41 -19.25
N THR A 97 -10.04 8.71 -20.20
CA THR A 97 -11.37 8.10 -20.04
C THR A 97 -11.36 6.68 -20.60
N LYS A 98 -12.17 5.79 -20.01
CA LYS A 98 -12.20 4.34 -20.33
C LYS A 98 -10.79 3.72 -20.20
N ASN A 99 -10.17 3.95 -19.05
CA ASN A 99 -8.80 3.55 -18.72
C ASN A 99 -8.71 2.20 -18.00
N ASN A 100 -9.81 1.48 -17.87
CA ASN A 100 -9.86 0.16 -17.24
C ASN A 100 -9.89 -0.91 -18.34
N PRO A 101 -8.77 -1.57 -18.67
CA PRO A 101 -8.74 -2.65 -19.64
C PRO A 101 -9.44 -3.90 -19.09
N VAL A 102 -10.09 -4.67 -19.97
CA VAL A 102 -10.69 -5.97 -19.66
C VAL A 102 -10.16 -6.98 -20.66
N LEU A 103 -9.47 -8.01 -20.18
CA LEU A 103 -8.97 -9.11 -21.00
C LEU A 103 -10.07 -10.17 -21.16
N VAL A 104 -10.50 -10.42 -22.38
CA VAL A 104 -11.58 -11.36 -22.70
C VAL A 104 -11.01 -12.57 -23.45
N GLY A 105 -11.45 -13.77 -23.07
CA GLY A 105 -11.06 -15.04 -23.69
C GLY A 105 -11.44 -16.21 -22.79
N GLU A 106 -11.31 -17.44 -23.30
CA GLU A 106 -11.59 -18.65 -22.54
C GLU A 106 -10.62 -18.81 -21.33
N PRO A 107 -11.01 -19.49 -20.25
CA PRO A 107 -10.10 -19.84 -19.16
C PRO A 107 -8.86 -20.59 -19.68
N GLY A 108 -7.67 -20.31 -19.12
CA GLY A 108 -6.44 -21.01 -19.47
C GLY A 108 -5.65 -20.45 -20.67
N VAL A 109 -6.20 -19.49 -21.43
CA VAL A 109 -5.50 -18.92 -22.62
C VAL A 109 -4.35 -17.95 -22.28
N GLY A 110 -3.91 -17.87 -21.03
CA GLY A 110 -2.80 -16.98 -20.63
C GLY A 110 -3.20 -15.52 -20.38
N LYS A 111 -4.40 -15.25 -19.85
CA LYS A 111 -4.80 -13.89 -19.42
C LYS A 111 -4.03 -13.36 -18.21
N THR A 112 -3.44 -14.27 -17.45
CA THR A 112 -2.60 -14.01 -16.26
C THR A 112 -1.11 -14.09 -16.56
N ALA A 113 -0.75 -14.37 -17.82
CA ALA A 113 0.64 -14.44 -18.26
C ALA A 113 1.24 -13.03 -18.24
#